data_AF-A0A7K8LU02-F1
#
_entry.id   AF-A0A7K8LU02-F1
#
_cell.length_a   1.000
_cell.length_b   1.000
_cell.length_c   1.000
_cell.angle_alpha   90.00
_cell.angle_beta   90.00
_cell.angle_gamma   90.00
#
_symmetry.space_group_name_H-M   'P 1'
#
loop_
_entity.id
_entity.type
_entity.pdbx_description
1 polymer ?
#
loop_
_entity_poly.entity_id
_entity_poly.type
_entity_poly.pdbx_seq_one_letter_code
_entity_poly.pdbx_strand_id
1 'polypeptide(L)'
;RYLYKLKDLHISYENYTEGAYTLLLHAQLLKWSDEANAAPMQGLLSPSLHTQRQLKEALYNQIIDYFDQGKMWEEAIHICKELAEQYESEVFDYEMLSDILQREAKFYEKILKVLRPSPDYFAVGYYGQGFPTFLRNKVFIYRGKEYERREDFEMRLLSPFPNAEKLKSTSPPGQDITGSLGQYIQCFTVQPVEEAKVRFKDRSIPEQITNFYKANHVQKFSYSRPFKKGPKDPDNEFANMWIERTTFVTAYPLPGILRWFVVTSTTTTIISPLENAIETMMKTNEKIMSEINRHQNDPSLPVNPLSMLLNGIVDPAVMGGFAKYETAFFRESYLQEHPEDEGNIEKLKDLIAWQTPLLAEGIRIHGRKVTEDLRPFHERMEQCFVQLRAKVESQYGVREMVCFEDRRSGRPRSMAWGPDWDRLSHAGDSTEATLTPKPVPRTSESEDRRNERKENRSSTFFGYRRQDVRQSISELPEPKDEKRRLSRNMSESSLGSSDGKQPPPSRDPTGAQPATAGLSLSPTGFGGRVKSASKAPPLPRKISPTVYETFLEQSDA
;
A
#
# COMPACT_ATOMS: atom_id res chain seq x y z
N ARG A 1 12.17 29.08 13.35
CA ARG A 1 13.28 28.52 14.18
C ARG A 1 13.05 27.06 14.61
N TYR A 2 11.99 26.71 15.35
CA TYR A 2 11.81 25.32 15.85
C TYR A 2 11.57 24.29 14.73
N LEU A 3 10.83 24.65 13.67
CA LEU A 3 10.65 23.80 12.47
C LEU A 3 11.98 23.32 11.89
N TYR A 4 12.96 24.21 11.70
CA TYR A 4 14.28 23.84 11.19
C TYR A 4 15.02 22.84 12.10
N LYS A 5 14.97 23.02 13.43
CA LYS A 5 15.55 22.04 14.37
C LYS A 5 14.86 20.66 14.28
N LEU A 6 13.54 20.65 14.08
CA LEU A 6 12.78 19.42 13.91
C LEU A 6 13.11 18.75 12.57
N LYS A 7 13.20 19.53 11.48
CA LYS A 7 13.64 19.05 10.16
C LYS A 7 15.07 18.47 10.23
N ASP A 8 16.01 19.15 10.87
CA ASP A 8 17.39 18.64 11.04
C ASP A 8 17.41 17.32 11.81
N LEU A 9 16.57 17.18 12.84
CA LEU A 9 16.35 15.93 13.56
C LEU A 9 15.79 14.84 12.64
N HIS A 10 14.77 15.14 11.82
CA HIS A 10 14.20 14.19 10.86
C HIS A 10 15.24 13.69 9.86
N ILE A 11 16.03 14.58 9.25
CA ILE A 11 17.09 14.20 8.31
C ILE A 11 18.16 13.34 9.00
N SER A 12 18.52 13.63 10.25
CA SER A 12 19.49 12.81 11.02
C SER A 12 19.02 11.37 11.30
N TYR A 13 17.73 11.08 11.15
CA TYR A 13 17.12 9.76 11.31
C TYR A 13 16.58 9.18 9.98
N GLU A 14 16.89 9.81 8.84
CA GLU A 14 16.44 9.45 7.49
C GLU A 14 14.91 9.51 7.31
N ASN A 15 14.24 10.35 8.10
CA ASN A 15 12.80 10.58 8.07
C ASN A 15 12.47 11.70 7.06
N TYR A 16 12.85 11.51 5.79
CA TYR A 16 12.77 12.55 4.76
C TYR A 16 11.34 13.07 4.55
N THR A 17 10.34 12.19 4.54
CA THR A 17 8.92 12.54 4.44
C THR A 17 8.47 13.50 5.53
N GLU A 18 8.78 13.21 6.80
CA GLU A 18 8.38 14.05 7.92
C GLU A 18 9.19 15.36 7.96
N GLY A 19 10.45 15.34 7.48
CA GLY A 19 11.26 16.53 7.25
C GLY A 19 10.69 17.45 6.17
N ALA A 20 10.15 16.88 5.10
CA ALA A 20 9.46 17.60 4.03
C ALA A 20 8.18 18.28 4.54
N TYR A 21 7.30 17.54 5.22
CA TYR A 21 6.11 18.13 5.88
C TYR A 21 6.47 19.22 6.90
N THR A 22 7.58 19.07 7.62
CA THR A 22 8.06 20.09 8.58
C THR A 22 8.49 21.40 7.88
N LEU A 23 9.06 21.34 6.68
CA LEU A 23 9.37 22.53 5.88
C LEU A 23 8.13 23.10 5.17
N LEU A 24 7.18 22.24 4.78
CA LEU A 24 5.93 22.67 4.14
C LEU A 24 5.15 23.64 5.05
N LEU A 25 5.13 23.39 6.37
CA LEU A 25 4.56 24.33 7.35
C LEU A 25 5.19 25.74 7.31
N HIS A 26 6.46 25.87 6.92
CA HIS A 26 7.09 27.18 6.75
C HIS A 26 6.75 27.78 5.39
N ALA A 27 6.73 26.97 4.32
CA ALA A 27 6.41 27.45 2.99
C ALA A 27 4.93 27.87 2.83
N GLN A 28 4.02 27.28 3.61
CA GLN A 28 2.61 27.69 3.71
C GLN A 28 2.41 29.10 4.30
N LEU A 29 3.36 29.58 5.13
CA LEU A 29 3.32 30.94 5.67
C LEU A 29 3.82 32.00 4.67
N LEU A 30 4.40 31.58 3.55
CA LEU A 30 4.96 32.46 2.52
C LEU A 30 3.98 32.65 1.37
N LYS A 31 3.90 33.89 0.88
CA LYS A 31 3.12 34.25 -0.30
C LYS A 31 3.99 34.19 -1.57
N TRP A 32 3.33 33.98 -2.70
CA TRP A 32 3.93 34.18 -4.02
C TRP A 32 3.99 35.68 -4.33
N SER A 33 4.90 36.39 -3.65
CA SER A 33 5.05 37.83 -3.75
C SER A 33 6.51 38.26 -3.72
N ASP A 34 6.79 39.39 -4.39
CA ASP A 34 8.12 39.99 -4.44
C ASP A 34 8.40 40.91 -3.24
N GLU A 35 7.54 40.84 -2.21
CA GLU A 35 7.73 41.49 -0.92
C GLU A 35 9.00 40.99 -0.23
N ALA A 36 9.74 41.90 0.40
CA ALA A 36 10.93 41.58 1.16
C ALA A 36 10.61 40.61 2.32
N ASN A 37 11.45 39.59 2.50
CA ASN A 37 11.29 38.65 3.60
C ASN A 37 11.62 39.31 4.96
N ALA A 38 10.58 39.60 5.76
CA ALA A 38 10.72 40.23 7.07
C ALA A 38 11.12 39.26 8.21
N ALA A 39 11.20 37.95 7.95
CA ALA A 39 11.45 36.94 8.99
C ALA A 39 12.96 36.73 9.26
N PRO A 40 13.45 36.79 10.53
CA PRO A 40 14.84 36.51 10.85
C PRO A 40 15.21 35.04 10.56
N MET A 41 15.99 34.82 9.50
CA MET A 41 16.40 33.49 9.06
C MET A 41 17.60 32.96 9.88
N GLN A 42 17.69 31.64 10.05
CA GLN A 42 18.84 30.97 10.64
C GLN A 42 19.16 29.70 9.82
N GLY A 43 20.21 29.75 8.99
CA GLY A 43 20.64 28.64 8.12
C GLY A 43 21.50 29.12 6.94
N LEU A 44 21.98 28.19 6.12
CA LEU A 44 22.84 28.47 4.95
C LEU A 44 22.15 29.20 3.79
N LEU A 45 20.82 29.33 3.80
CA LEU A 45 20.01 30.01 2.78
C LEU A 45 20.03 31.56 2.90
N SER A 46 20.82 32.11 3.81
CA SER A 46 20.56 33.44 4.41
C SER A 46 21.05 34.71 3.68
N PRO A 47 21.95 34.72 2.67
CA PRO A 47 22.37 35.99 2.05
C PRO A 47 21.61 36.44 0.79
N SER A 48 21.04 35.53 -0.02
CA SER A 48 20.69 35.82 -1.42
C SER A 48 19.19 35.73 -1.78
N LEU A 49 18.33 35.33 -0.85
CA LEU A 49 16.88 35.20 -1.08
C LEU A 49 16.19 36.43 -0.49
N HIS A 50 15.94 37.43 -1.35
CA HIS A 50 15.44 38.73 -0.91
C HIS A 50 13.91 38.79 -0.82
N THR A 51 13.19 38.03 -1.65
CA THR A 51 11.72 38.02 -1.70
C THR A 51 11.09 36.77 -1.08
N GLN A 52 9.81 36.88 -0.68
CA GLN A 52 9.03 35.72 -0.23
C GLN A 52 8.88 34.67 -1.33
N ARG A 53 8.67 35.08 -2.60
CA ARG A 53 8.64 34.21 -3.79
C ARG A 53 9.89 33.33 -3.88
N GLN A 54 11.08 33.95 -3.91
CA GLN A 54 12.37 33.25 -4.01
C GLN A 54 12.59 32.27 -2.84
N LEU A 55 12.21 32.66 -1.63
CA LEU A 55 12.33 31.78 -0.47
C LEU A 55 11.36 30.59 -0.55
N LYS A 56 10.12 30.82 -0.98
CA LYS A 56 9.11 29.75 -1.13
C LYS A 56 9.52 28.76 -2.19
N GLU A 57 10.03 29.23 -3.33
CA GLU A 57 10.58 28.43 -4.41
C GLU A 57 11.77 27.57 -3.96
N ALA A 58 12.73 28.16 -3.24
CA ALA A 58 13.88 27.42 -2.69
C ALA A 58 13.45 26.34 -1.68
N LEU A 59 12.46 26.63 -0.84
CA LEU A 59 11.88 25.65 0.08
C LEU A 59 11.12 24.55 -0.66
N TYR A 60 10.32 24.88 -1.67
CA TYR A 60 9.57 23.92 -2.49
C TYR A 60 10.52 22.96 -3.21
N ASN A 61 11.60 23.44 -3.82
CA ASN A 61 12.63 22.58 -4.42
C ASN A 61 13.25 21.62 -3.38
N GLN A 62 13.61 22.11 -2.19
CA GLN A 62 14.14 21.27 -1.11
C GLN A 62 13.10 20.24 -0.58
N ILE A 63 11.81 20.62 -0.54
CA ILE A 63 10.71 19.73 -0.13
C ILE A 63 10.51 18.63 -1.16
N ILE A 64 10.55 18.94 -2.46
CA ILE A 64 10.46 17.95 -3.54
C ILE A 64 11.62 16.94 -3.44
N ASP A 65 12.84 17.39 -3.17
CA ASP A 65 14.01 16.50 -3.01
C ASP A 65 13.86 15.55 -1.80
N TYR A 66 13.25 16.02 -0.71
CA TYR A 66 12.95 15.18 0.46
C TYR A 66 11.76 14.25 0.22
N PHE A 67 10.74 14.67 -0.53
CA PHE A 67 9.66 13.77 -0.93
C PHE A 67 10.12 12.70 -1.93
N ASP A 68 11.08 12.97 -2.81
CA ASP A 68 11.67 11.94 -3.68
C ASP A 68 12.43 10.89 -2.86
N GLN A 69 13.28 11.32 -1.92
CA GLN A 69 14.00 10.42 -1.00
C GLN A 69 13.05 9.63 -0.09
N GLY A 70 11.97 10.26 0.39
CA GLY A 70 10.88 9.62 1.13
C GLY A 70 9.88 8.84 0.27
N LYS A 71 10.10 8.78 -1.06
CA LYS A 71 9.24 8.12 -2.06
C LYS A 71 7.78 8.59 -2.07
N MET A 72 7.49 9.82 -1.62
CA MET A 72 6.16 10.45 -1.62
C MET A 72 5.95 11.26 -2.91
N TRP A 73 6.04 10.58 -4.06
CA TRP A 73 6.03 11.21 -5.38
C TRP A 73 4.73 11.93 -5.72
N GLU A 74 3.61 11.51 -5.14
CA GLU A 74 2.29 12.12 -5.26
C GLU A 74 2.27 13.55 -4.70
N GLU A 75 2.91 13.75 -3.53
CA GLU A 75 3.08 15.07 -2.90
C GLU A 75 4.12 15.91 -3.65
N ALA A 76 5.21 15.29 -4.10
CA ALA A 76 6.20 15.95 -4.95
C ALA A 76 5.58 16.51 -6.24
N ILE A 77 4.70 15.74 -6.90
CA ILE A 77 3.94 16.16 -8.09
C ILE A 77 3.01 17.34 -7.79
N HIS A 78 2.36 17.37 -6.62
CA HIS A 78 1.49 18.48 -6.26
C HIS A 78 2.26 19.81 -6.21
N ILE A 79 3.45 19.81 -5.59
CA ILE A 79 4.32 20.98 -5.50
C ILE A 79 4.94 21.32 -6.86
N CYS A 80 5.26 20.33 -7.70
CA CYS A 80 5.72 20.57 -9.07
C CYS A 80 4.69 21.35 -9.89
N LYS A 81 3.38 21.11 -9.68
CA LYS A 81 2.31 21.83 -10.38
C LYS A 81 2.16 23.27 -9.93
N GLU A 82 2.26 23.53 -8.62
CA GLU A 82 2.28 24.91 -8.10
C GLU A 82 3.47 25.69 -8.67
N LEU A 83 4.66 25.08 -8.76
CA LEU A 83 5.83 25.72 -9.36
C LEU A 83 5.65 25.93 -10.88
N ALA A 84 5.11 24.96 -11.61
CA ALA A 84 4.84 25.08 -13.04
C ALA A 84 3.89 26.26 -13.33
N GLU A 85 2.81 26.40 -12.55
CA GLU A 85 1.86 27.52 -12.67
C GLU A 85 2.56 28.88 -12.45
N GLN A 86 3.45 28.98 -11.47
CA GLN A 86 4.25 30.20 -11.22
C GLN A 86 5.23 30.50 -12.37
N TYR A 87 5.93 29.49 -12.89
CA TYR A 87 6.88 29.70 -13.99
C TYR A 87 6.18 30.00 -15.32
N GLU A 88 4.99 29.44 -15.57
CA GLU A 88 4.21 29.67 -16.79
C GLU A 88 3.45 31.01 -16.78
N SER A 89 2.81 31.37 -15.65
CA SER A 89 1.83 32.47 -15.61
C SER A 89 2.30 33.75 -14.92
N GLU A 90 3.29 33.67 -14.02
CA GLU A 90 3.71 34.81 -13.18
C GLU A 90 5.12 35.31 -13.54
N VAL A 91 6.10 34.41 -13.63
CA VAL A 91 7.51 34.76 -13.85
C VAL A 91 7.91 34.61 -15.33
N PHE A 92 7.20 33.80 -16.11
CA PHE A 92 7.51 33.46 -17.51
C PHE A 92 8.91 32.86 -17.72
N ASP A 93 9.41 32.12 -16.72
CA ASP A 93 10.68 31.40 -16.78
C ASP A 93 10.48 30.00 -17.38
N TYR A 94 10.60 29.92 -18.71
CA TYR A 94 10.39 28.66 -19.43
C TYR A 94 11.55 27.66 -19.31
N GLU A 95 12.73 28.08 -18.84
CA GLU A 95 13.83 27.15 -18.53
C GLU A 95 13.49 26.36 -17.25
N MET A 96 13.09 27.07 -16.20
CA MET A 96 12.62 26.46 -14.95
C MET A 96 11.31 25.67 -15.14
N LEU A 97 10.41 26.11 -16.03
CA LEU A 97 9.21 25.35 -16.40
C LEU A 97 9.56 24.01 -17.08
N SER A 98 10.52 24.00 -18.01
CA SER A 98 11.00 22.77 -18.66
C SER A 98 11.52 21.77 -17.62
N ASP A 99 12.35 22.26 -16.68
CA ASP A 99 12.95 21.40 -15.65
C ASP A 99 11.90 20.83 -14.68
N ILE A 100 10.93 21.63 -14.22
CA ILE A 100 9.91 21.13 -13.29
C ILE A 100 8.95 20.12 -13.96
N LEU A 101 8.59 20.33 -15.23
CA LEU A 101 7.78 19.37 -16.00
C LEU A 101 8.54 18.06 -16.25
N GLN A 102 9.86 18.12 -16.48
CA GLN A 102 10.70 16.91 -16.55
C GLN A 102 10.78 16.17 -15.20
N ARG A 103 10.78 16.89 -14.06
CA ARG A 103 10.70 16.27 -12.73
C ARG A 103 9.36 15.60 -12.50
N GLU A 104 8.25 16.26 -12.86
CA GLU A 104 6.89 15.70 -12.77
C GLU A 104 6.77 14.41 -13.59
N ALA A 105 7.24 14.39 -14.83
CA ALA A 105 7.24 13.21 -15.68
C ALA A 105 8.03 12.02 -15.05
N LYS A 106 9.20 12.29 -14.47
CA LYS A 106 10.01 11.29 -13.75
C LYS A 106 9.28 10.74 -12.52
N PHE A 107 8.50 11.56 -11.80
CA PHE A 107 7.70 11.09 -10.66
C PHE A 107 6.54 10.18 -11.09
N TYR A 108 5.83 10.51 -12.16
CA TYR A 108 4.81 9.61 -12.73
C TYR A 108 5.39 8.27 -13.19
N GLU A 109 6.58 8.27 -13.78
CA GLU A 109 7.27 7.02 -14.14
C GLU A 109 7.65 6.20 -12.90
N LYS A 110 8.19 6.85 -11.85
CA LYS A 110 8.55 6.19 -10.59
C LYS A 110 7.33 5.53 -9.93
N ILE A 111 6.18 6.21 -9.84
CA ILE A 111 4.93 5.65 -9.25
C ILE A 111 4.52 4.34 -9.92
N LEU A 112 4.70 4.22 -11.24
CA LEU A 112 4.26 3.03 -11.99
C LEU A 112 5.29 1.90 -12.02
N LYS A 113 6.59 2.22 -12.02
CA LYS A 113 7.67 1.25 -12.28
C LYS A 113 8.51 0.88 -11.06
N VAL A 114 8.61 1.74 -10.04
CA VAL A 114 9.49 1.51 -8.89
C VAL A 114 8.70 0.91 -7.75
N LEU A 115 9.15 -0.24 -7.25
CA LEU A 115 8.53 -0.92 -6.12
C LEU A 115 8.60 -0.04 -4.86
N ARG A 116 7.43 0.34 -4.33
CA ARG A 116 7.27 1.07 -3.07
C ARG A 116 6.64 0.13 -2.02
N PRO A 117 7.37 -0.29 -0.97
CA PRO A 117 6.81 -1.12 0.09
C PRO A 117 5.69 -0.40 0.84
N SER A 118 4.62 -1.12 1.18
CA SER A 118 3.58 -0.62 2.08
C SER A 118 4.13 -0.45 3.50
N PRO A 119 3.92 0.70 4.17
CA PRO A 119 4.33 0.87 5.56
C PRO A 119 3.43 0.05 6.51
N ASP A 120 4.05 -0.61 7.48
CA ASP A 120 3.32 -1.16 8.63
C ASP A 120 2.96 -0.06 9.64
N TYR A 121 1.87 -0.25 10.39
CA TYR A 121 1.42 0.65 11.43
C TYR A 121 1.32 -0.06 12.78
N PHE A 122 1.75 0.60 13.86
CA PHE A 122 1.79 0.04 15.20
C PHE A 122 1.01 0.92 16.19
N ALA A 123 0.02 0.34 16.86
CA ALA A 123 -0.61 0.98 18.02
C ALA A 123 0.28 0.75 19.25
N VAL A 124 0.62 1.86 19.92
CA VAL A 124 1.39 1.86 21.16
C VAL A 124 0.59 2.53 22.26
N GLY A 125 0.22 1.77 23.28
CA GLY A 125 -0.41 2.27 24.50
C GLY A 125 0.61 2.43 25.62
N TYR A 126 0.68 3.62 26.23
CA TYR A 126 1.53 3.90 27.38
C TYR A 126 0.65 4.03 28.63
N TYR A 127 0.72 3.08 29.55
CA TYR A 127 -0.18 3.00 30.71
C TYR A 127 0.56 3.05 32.04
N GLY A 128 -0.13 3.56 33.06
CA GLY A 128 0.41 3.76 34.41
C GLY A 128 0.93 5.18 34.63
N GLN A 129 0.86 5.62 35.89
CA GLN A 129 1.20 6.98 36.31
C GLN A 129 2.70 7.29 36.20
N GLY A 130 3.56 6.27 36.07
CA GLY A 130 5.00 6.43 35.86
C GLY A 130 5.38 7.11 34.53
N PHE A 131 4.45 7.24 33.58
CA PHE A 131 4.68 8.00 32.34
C PHE A 131 4.43 9.51 32.51
N PRO A 132 5.16 10.36 31.74
CA PRO A 132 4.84 11.78 31.59
C PRO A 132 3.40 12.01 31.12
N THR A 133 2.78 13.12 31.52
CA THR A 133 1.35 13.44 31.23
C THR A 133 0.97 13.47 29.76
N PHE A 134 1.94 13.66 28.84
CA PHE A 134 1.67 13.62 27.41
C PHE A 134 1.59 12.19 26.83
N LEU A 135 2.15 11.18 27.53
CA LEU A 135 2.05 9.75 27.16
C LEU A 135 1.04 8.98 28.04
N ARG A 136 0.96 9.33 29.33
CA ARG A 136 0.20 8.62 30.36
C ARG A 136 -1.24 8.29 29.93
N ASN A 137 -1.56 7.00 29.95
CA ASN A 137 -2.85 6.40 29.60
C ASN A 137 -3.37 6.86 28.22
N LYS A 138 -2.46 7.00 27.24
CA LYS A 138 -2.78 7.36 25.85
C LYS A 138 -2.23 6.32 24.88
N VAL A 139 -2.96 6.18 23.77
CA VAL A 139 -2.56 5.36 22.61
C VAL A 139 -2.09 6.27 21.49
N PHE A 140 -1.04 5.84 20.79
CA PHE A 140 -0.49 6.50 19.61
C PHE A 140 -0.36 5.50 18.48
N ILE A 141 -0.64 5.91 17.25
CA ILE A 141 -0.36 5.09 16.06
C ILE A 141 0.96 5.56 15.47
N TYR A 142 1.90 4.63 15.27
CA TYR A 142 3.22 4.84 14.68
C TYR A 142 3.26 4.29 13.25
N ARG A 143 3.84 5.05 12.31
CA ARG A 143 4.18 4.60 10.95
C ARG A 143 5.59 4.00 10.95
N GLY A 144 5.68 2.69 10.69
CA GLY A 144 6.93 1.93 10.64
C GLY A 144 7.88 2.38 9.52
N LYS A 145 9.19 2.15 9.68
CA LYS A 145 10.20 2.32 8.62
C LYS A 145 9.96 1.30 7.49
N GLU A 146 10.59 1.53 6.33
CA GLU A 146 10.51 0.56 5.22
C GLU A 146 10.98 -0.82 5.71
N TYR A 147 10.14 -1.84 5.51
CA TYR A 147 10.34 -3.21 5.98
C TYR A 147 10.53 -3.39 7.51
N GLU A 148 10.26 -2.38 8.33
CA GLU A 148 10.36 -2.50 9.80
C GLU A 148 9.22 -3.35 10.35
N ARG A 149 9.55 -4.47 10.97
CA ARG A 149 8.56 -5.35 11.62
C ARG A 149 8.26 -4.86 13.02
N ARG A 150 7.13 -5.32 13.58
CA ARG A 150 6.72 -4.97 14.95
C ARG A 150 7.79 -5.34 15.98
N GLU A 151 8.45 -6.47 15.84
CA GLU A 151 9.51 -6.93 16.74
C GLU A 151 10.69 -5.94 16.79
N ASP A 152 11.16 -5.47 15.63
CA ASP A 152 12.26 -4.52 15.50
C ASP A 152 11.86 -3.14 16.04
N PHE A 153 10.65 -2.69 15.67
CA PHE A 153 10.04 -1.46 16.20
C PHE A 153 9.92 -1.50 17.72
N GLU A 154 9.50 -2.63 18.29
CA GLU A 154 9.27 -2.81 19.73
C GLU A 154 10.57 -2.81 20.53
N MET A 155 11.62 -3.49 20.05
CA MET A 155 12.97 -3.38 20.66
C MET A 155 13.46 -1.93 20.70
N ARG A 156 13.27 -1.20 19.59
CA ARG A 156 13.63 0.22 19.47
C ARG A 156 12.76 1.13 20.35
N LEU A 157 11.48 0.80 20.53
CA LEU A 157 10.52 1.51 21.37
C LEU A 157 10.83 1.36 22.87
N LEU A 158 11.24 0.17 23.31
CA LEU A 158 11.52 -0.12 24.72
C LEU A 158 12.89 0.41 25.19
N SER A 159 13.84 0.61 24.28
CA SER A 159 15.19 1.15 24.58
C SER A 159 15.20 2.43 25.46
N PRO A 160 14.39 3.48 25.19
CA PRO A 160 14.30 4.66 26.07
C PRO A 160 13.52 4.44 27.38
N PHE A 161 12.84 3.30 27.56
CA PHE A 161 12.00 2.98 28.73
C PHE A 161 12.45 1.67 29.41
N PRO A 162 13.67 1.61 29.99
CA PRO A 162 14.24 0.37 30.54
C PRO A 162 13.46 -0.21 31.74
N ASN A 163 12.60 0.59 32.37
CA ASN A 163 11.76 0.18 33.50
C ASN A 163 10.31 -0.15 33.10
N ALA A 164 9.97 -0.11 31.80
CA ALA A 164 8.62 -0.37 31.33
C ALA A 164 8.37 -1.87 31.10
N GLU A 165 7.28 -2.38 31.67
CA GLU A 165 6.84 -3.75 31.45
C GLU A 165 6.06 -3.85 30.12
N LYS A 166 6.39 -4.83 29.29
CA LYS A 166 5.65 -5.15 28.07
C LYS A 166 4.36 -5.92 28.42
N LEU A 167 3.21 -5.32 28.11
CA LEU A 167 1.93 -6.02 28.18
C LEU A 167 1.81 -7.07 27.07
N LYS A 168 1.44 -8.30 27.45
CA LYS A 168 1.24 -9.43 26.52
C LYS A 168 -0.14 -9.42 25.86
N SER A 169 -1.15 -8.84 26.52
CA SER A 169 -2.51 -8.73 25.99
C SER A 169 -2.64 -7.51 25.09
N THR A 170 -3.49 -7.62 24.06
CA THR A 170 -3.97 -6.50 23.23
C THR A 170 -5.34 -5.97 23.68
N SER A 171 -5.89 -6.47 24.80
CA SER A 171 -7.07 -5.88 25.43
C SER A 171 -6.74 -4.51 26.04
N PRO A 172 -7.69 -3.56 26.08
CA PRO A 172 -7.55 -2.37 26.91
C PRO A 172 -7.20 -2.79 28.36
N PRO A 173 -6.18 -2.19 28.99
CA PRO A 173 -5.81 -2.55 30.36
C PRO A 173 -6.81 -2.00 31.38
N GLY A 174 -6.93 -2.71 32.50
CA GLY A 174 -7.82 -2.32 33.61
C GLY A 174 -7.30 -1.16 34.44
N GLN A 175 -8.14 -0.73 35.40
CA GLN A 175 -7.85 0.38 36.31
C GLN A 175 -6.66 0.08 37.25
N ASP A 176 -6.39 -1.19 37.51
CA ASP A 176 -5.22 -1.70 38.20
C ASP A 176 -3.91 -1.27 37.51
N ILE A 177 -3.82 -1.42 36.19
CA ILE A 177 -2.66 -1.03 35.39
C ILE A 177 -2.64 0.49 35.17
N THR A 178 -3.75 1.10 34.75
CA THR A 178 -3.78 2.54 34.39
C THR A 178 -3.65 3.47 35.62
N GLY A 179 -4.07 3.00 36.80
CA GLY A 179 -3.92 3.67 38.08
C GLY A 179 -2.59 3.39 38.80
N SER A 180 -1.87 2.33 38.43
CA SER A 180 -0.58 1.97 39.05
C SER A 180 0.48 3.07 38.92
N LEU A 181 1.49 3.03 39.80
CA LEU A 181 2.68 3.90 39.68
C LEU A 181 3.70 3.41 38.65
N GLY A 182 3.48 2.24 38.04
CA GLY A 182 4.40 1.62 37.08
C GLY A 182 4.39 2.25 35.69
N GLN A 183 5.15 1.63 34.79
CA GLN A 183 5.19 1.94 33.37
C GLN A 183 4.88 0.66 32.60
N TYR A 184 3.79 0.65 31.84
CA TYR A 184 3.33 -0.50 31.05
C TYR A 184 3.18 -0.09 29.58
N ILE A 185 3.83 -0.83 28.67
CA ILE A 185 3.78 -0.57 27.23
C ILE A 185 3.06 -1.72 26.54
N GLN A 186 2.04 -1.38 25.76
CA GLN A 186 1.33 -2.28 24.87
C GLN A 186 1.72 -1.93 23.43
N CYS A 187 2.07 -2.93 22.62
CA CYS A 187 2.46 -2.72 21.21
C CYS A 187 1.85 -3.81 20.32
N PHE A 188 1.08 -3.43 19.31
CA PHE A 188 0.53 -4.36 18.31
C PHE A 188 0.35 -3.70 16.94
N THR A 189 0.39 -4.52 15.88
CA THR A 189 0.21 -4.05 14.50
C THR A 189 -1.26 -3.73 14.23
N VAL A 190 -1.53 -2.61 13.57
CA VAL A 190 -2.86 -2.19 13.13
C VAL A 190 -2.89 -2.06 11.62
N GLN A 191 -4.05 -2.30 11.01
CA GLN A 191 -4.25 -2.17 9.57
C GLN A 191 -4.83 -0.78 9.26
N PRO A 192 -4.30 -0.04 8.26
CA PRO A 192 -4.94 1.18 7.81
C PRO A 192 -6.34 0.88 7.28
N VAL A 193 -7.30 1.75 7.57
CA VAL A 193 -8.67 1.66 7.03
C VAL A 193 -8.73 2.56 5.80
N GLU A 194 -9.05 1.97 4.65
CA GLU A 194 -9.24 2.71 3.40
C GLU A 194 -10.43 3.66 3.51
N GLU A 195 -10.19 4.95 3.26
CA GLU A 195 -11.26 5.93 3.11
C GLU A 195 -11.54 6.13 1.62
N ALA A 196 -12.78 5.91 1.21
CA ALA A 196 -13.19 5.94 -0.20
C ALA A 196 -13.01 7.33 -0.82
N LYS A 197 -11.85 7.56 -1.46
CA LYS A 197 -11.53 8.85 -2.11
C LYS A 197 -12.45 9.06 -3.31
N VAL A 198 -13.30 10.09 -3.23
CA VAL A 198 -14.30 10.47 -4.25
C VAL A 198 -13.71 10.53 -5.67
N ARG A 199 -12.44 10.95 -5.82
CA ARG A 199 -11.73 11.03 -7.11
C ARG A 199 -11.50 9.69 -7.81
N PHE A 200 -11.64 8.56 -7.11
CA PHE A 200 -11.31 7.22 -7.59
C PHE A 200 -12.53 6.31 -7.78
N LYS A 201 -13.73 6.74 -7.36
CA LYS A 201 -14.97 6.00 -7.63
C LYS A 201 -15.20 5.87 -9.15
N ASP A 202 -15.73 4.71 -9.55
CA ASP A 202 -16.14 4.38 -10.92
C ASP A 202 -15.03 4.46 -11.98
N ARG A 203 -13.75 4.32 -11.59
CA ARG A 203 -12.59 4.43 -12.50
C ARG A 203 -11.68 3.21 -12.41
N SER A 204 -11.32 2.66 -13.57
CA SER A 204 -10.19 1.74 -13.70
C SER A 204 -8.89 2.48 -13.38
N ILE A 205 -8.27 2.13 -12.25
CA ILE A 205 -7.01 2.72 -11.78
C ILE A 205 -6.02 1.57 -11.51
N PRO A 206 -4.76 1.65 -12.02
CA PRO A 206 -3.73 0.67 -11.72
C PRO A 206 -3.51 0.47 -10.22
N GLU A 207 -3.37 -0.79 -9.80
CA GLU A 207 -3.22 -1.16 -8.39
C GLU A 207 -2.04 -0.47 -7.70
N GLN A 208 -0.96 -0.17 -8.43
CA GLN A 208 0.20 0.57 -7.93
C GLN A 208 -0.20 1.93 -7.32
N ILE A 209 -1.21 2.60 -7.91
CA ILE A 209 -1.71 3.90 -7.46
C ILE A 209 -2.70 3.72 -6.30
N THR A 210 -3.62 2.77 -6.39
CA THR A 210 -4.62 2.55 -5.33
C THR A 210 -3.96 2.05 -4.05
N ASN A 211 -3.05 1.09 -4.14
CA ASN A 211 -2.35 0.49 -2.99
C ASN A 211 -1.51 1.51 -2.20
N PHE A 212 -0.97 2.54 -2.86
CA PHE A 212 -0.34 3.65 -2.14
C PHE A 212 -1.33 4.36 -1.22
N TYR A 213 -2.52 4.72 -1.72
CA TYR A 213 -3.53 5.44 -0.95
C TYR A 213 -4.30 4.56 0.04
N LYS A 214 -4.34 3.24 -0.14
CA LYS A 214 -4.81 2.29 0.90
C LYS A 214 -3.92 2.32 2.15
N ALA A 215 -2.63 2.60 1.98
CA ALA A 215 -1.64 2.56 3.05
C ALA A 215 -1.03 3.93 3.43
N ASN A 216 -1.45 5.04 2.81
CA ASN A 216 -0.90 6.38 3.04
C ASN A 216 -1.97 7.47 2.92
N HIS A 217 -1.80 8.55 3.68
CA HIS A 217 -2.82 9.59 3.91
C HIS A 217 -4.05 9.01 4.63
N VAL A 218 -3.77 8.20 5.66
CA VAL A 218 -4.75 7.44 6.44
C VAL A 218 -4.80 7.96 7.87
N GLN A 219 -6.01 8.16 8.39
CA GLN A 219 -6.27 8.64 9.75
C GLN A 219 -6.97 7.59 10.63
N LYS A 220 -7.62 6.59 9.99
CA LYS A 220 -8.32 5.50 10.65
C LYS A 220 -7.52 4.21 10.54
N PHE A 221 -7.46 3.48 11.64
CA PHE A 221 -6.72 2.22 11.77
C PHE A 221 -7.57 1.20 12.49
N SER A 222 -7.53 -0.07 12.06
CA SER A 222 -8.30 -1.15 12.68
C SER A 222 -7.39 -2.24 13.24
N TYR A 223 -7.82 -2.83 14.35
CA TYR A 223 -7.24 -4.03 14.92
C TYR A 223 -8.36 -5.03 15.17
N SER A 224 -8.18 -6.27 14.69
CA SER A 224 -9.19 -7.34 14.81
C SER A 224 -8.65 -8.45 15.70
N ARG A 225 -9.28 -8.68 16.86
CA ARG A 225 -8.96 -9.77 17.78
C ARG A 225 -10.04 -10.87 17.68
N PRO A 226 -9.68 -12.12 17.33
CA PRO A 226 -10.62 -13.22 17.44
C PRO A 226 -10.85 -13.62 18.90
N PHE A 227 -12.10 -13.93 19.23
CA PHE A 227 -12.49 -14.51 20.51
C PHE A 227 -13.68 -15.47 20.32
N LYS A 228 -13.86 -16.42 21.24
CA LYS A 228 -14.93 -17.43 21.14
C LYS A 228 -16.05 -17.13 22.14
N LYS A 229 -17.30 -17.21 21.71
CA LYS A 229 -18.50 -17.15 22.56
C LYS A 229 -19.25 -18.48 22.48
N GLY A 230 -19.89 -18.90 23.57
CA GLY A 230 -20.67 -20.13 23.60
C GLY A 230 -19.82 -21.42 23.67
N PRO A 231 -20.45 -22.60 23.52
CA PRO A 231 -19.77 -23.89 23.59
C PRO A 231 -18.76 -24.05 22.46
N LYS A 232 -17.66 -24.76 22.72
CA LYS A 232 -16.64 -25.06 21.71
C LYS A 232 -17.10 -26.24 20.85
N ASP A 233 -17.46 -25.97 19.61
CA ASP A 233 -17.56 -27.00 18.56
C ASP A 233 -16.13 -27.54 18.26
N PRO A 234 -15.85 -28.84 18.42
CA PRO A 234 -14.56 -29.44 18.08
C PRO A 234 -14.31 -29.55 16.58
N ASP A 235 -15.38 -29.72 15.80
CA ASP A 235 -15.33 -29.97 14.36
C ASP A 235 -15.37 -28.67 13.55
N ASN A 236 -15.97 -27.60 14.09
CA ASN A 236 -16.11 -26.32 13.43
C ASN A 236 -15.72 -25.12 14.29
N GLU A 237 -14.44 -24.78 14.29
CA GLU A 237 -13.95 -23.64 15.07
C GLU A 237 -14.37 -22.26 14.55
N PHE A 238 -14.92 -22.17 13.34
CA PHE A 238 -15.37 -20.92 12.73
C PHE A 238 -16.77 -20.54 13.20
N ALA A 239 -17.65 -21.51 13.47
CA ALA A 239 -19.04 -21.29 13.85
C ALA A 239 -19.21 -20.38 15.10
N ASN A 240 -18.22 -20.38 16.00
CA ASN A 240 -18.25 -19.61 17.24
C ASN A 240 -17.12 -18.57 17.36
N MET A 241 -16.41 -18.27 16.26
CA MET A 241 -15.31 -17.30 16.23
C MET A 241 -15.82 -15.90 15.91
N TRP A 242 -16.02 -15.11 16.96
CA TRP A 242 -16.36 -13.70 16.89
C TRP A 242 -15.10 -12.86 16.72
N ILE A 243 -15.20 -11.71 16.05
CA ILE A 243 -14.10 -10.74 15.94
C ILE A 243 -14.47 -9.49 16.73
N GLU A 244 -13.60 -9.10 17.66
CA GLU A 244 -13.63 -7.78 18.29
C GLU A 244 -12.74 -6.85 17.45
N ARG A 245 -13.36 -5.90 16.75
CA ARG A 245 -12.65 -4.92 15.92
C ARG A 245 -12.61 -3.57 16.61
N THR A 246 -11.41 -3.16 17.02
CA THR A 246 -11.18 -1.81 17.54
C THR A 246 -10.69 -0.92 16.40
N THR A 247 -11.39 0.19 16.17
CA THR A 247 -11.02 1.25 15.23
C THR A 247 -10.49 2.45 16.00
N PHE A 248 -9.28 2.89 15.65
CA PHE A 248 -8.59 4.04 16.20
C PHE A 248 -8.60 5.18 15.17
N VAL A 249 -8.86 6.40 15.62
CA VAL A 249 -8.74 7.62 14.81
C VAL A 249 -7.60 8.46 15.36
N THR A 250 -6.62 8.81 14.54
CA THR A 250 -5.51 9.70 14.95
C THR A 250 -5.90 11.17 14.86
N ALA A 251 -5.23 12.03 15.63
CA ALA A 251 -5.41 13.48 15.56
C ALA A 251 -5.14 14.07 14.16
N TYR A 252 -4.18 13.49 13.43
CA TYR A 252 -3.80 13.89 12.07
C TYR A 252 -3.55 12.65 11.21
N PRO A 253 -3.70 12.72 9.87
CA PRO A 253 -3.39 11.61 8.97
C PRO A 253 -1.89 11.28 8.96
N LEU A 254 -1.56 10.03 8.62
CA LEU A 254 -0.18 9.57 8.42
C LEU A 254 0.10 9.27 6.94
N PRO A 255 1.25 9.70 6.38
CA PRO A 255 2.30 10.50 7.02
C PRO A 255 1.93 11.97 7.25
N GLY A 256 2.69 12.65 8.11
CA GLY A 256 2.57 14.07 8.40
C GLY A 256 3.87 14.61 9.02
N ILE A 257 3.77 15.61 9.92
CA ILE A 257 4.95 16.24 10.56
C ILE A 257 5.71 15.31 11.52
N LEU A 258 5.11 14.21 11.96
CA LEU A 258 5.70 13.22 12.86
C LEU A 258 5.33 11.82 12.37
N ARG A 259 6.12 10.84 12.80
CA ARG A 259 5.87 9.42 12.50
C ARG A 259 4.81 8.79 13.40
N TRP A 260 4.24 9.56 14.33
CA TRP A 260 3.20 9.09 15.22
C TRP A 260 2.26 10.22 15.60
N PHE A 261 0.98 9.86 15.77
CA PHE A 261 -0.05 10.76 16.29
C PHE A 261 -0.87 10.08 17.37
N VAL A 262 -1.35 10.88 18.32
CA VAL A 262 -2.22 10.43 19.40
C VAL A 262 -3.57 9.98 18.83
N VAL A 263 -4.14 8.93 19.39
CA VAL A 263 -5.51 8.51 19.12
C VAL A 263 -6.47 9.46 19.83
N THR A 264 -7.41 10.05 19.08
CA THR A 264 -8.44 10.96 19.59
C THR A 264 -9.76 10.25 19.86
N SER A 265 -10.07 9.22 19.06
CA SER A 265 -11.28 8.39 19.21
C SER A 265 -10.95 6.91 19.03
N THR A 266 -11.60 6.07 19.83
CA THR A 266 -11.49 4.61 19.80
C THR A 266 -12.90 4.03 19.85
N THR A 267 -13.28 3.29 18.82
CA THR A 267 -14.59 2.62 18.72
C THR A 267 -14.38 1.12 18.59
N THR A 268 -15.04 0.31 19.43
CA THR A 268 -15.00 -1.15 19.33
C THR A 268 -16.31 -1.67 18.81
N THR A 269 -16.27 -2.45 17.71
CA THR A 269 -17.40 -3.18 17.16
C THR A 269 -17.18 -4.69 17.32
N ILE A 270 -18.25 -5.44 17.52
CA ILE A 270 -18.23 -6.90 17.56
C ILE A 270 -18.83 -7.39 16.24
N ILE A 271 -18.10 -8.25 15.55
CA ILE A 271 -18.46 -8.81 14.24
C ILE A 271 -18.80 -10.29 14.45
N SER A 272 -19.90 -10.74 13.86
CA SER A 272 -20.42 -12.10 13.97
C SER A 272 -19.53 -13.11 13.22
N PRO A 273 -19.64 -14.41 13.55
CA PRO A 273 -18.95 -15.46 12.81
C PRO A 273 -19.33 -15.51 11.32
N LEU A 274 -20.60 -15.20 11.00
CA LEU A 274 -21.10 -15.14 9.63
C LEU A 274 -20.55 -13.91 8.87
N GLU A 275 -20.60 -12.72 9.48
CA GLU A 275 -20.02 -11.49 8.90
C GLU A 275 -18.52 -11.65 8.64
N ASN A 276 -17.80 -12.30 9.57
CA ASN A 276 -16.39 -12.62 9.42
C ASN A 276 -16.13 -13.62 8.27
N ALA A 277 -17.02 -14.59 8.05
CA ALA A 277 -16.95 -15.49 6.89
C ALA A 277 -17.18 -14.75 5.56
N ILE A 278 -18.15 -13.83 5.51
CA ILE A 278 -18.42 -12.95 4.36
C ILE A 278 -17.19 -12.09 4.05
N GLU A 279 -16.63 -11.39 5.04
CA GLU A 279 -15.41 -10.60 4.86
C GLU A 279 -14.23 -11.44 4.36
N THR A 280 -14.06 -12.66 4.90
CA THR A 280 -12.98 -13.57 4.52
C THR A 280 -13.14 -14.02 3.07
N MET A 281 -14.37 -14.32 2.64
CA MET A 281 -14.68 -14.70 1.27
C MET A 281 -14.48 -13.54 0.29
N MET A 282 -14.97 -12.33 0.62
CA MET A 282 -14.76 -11.11 -0.18
C MET A 282 -13.28 -10.84 -0.41
N LYS A 283 -12.48 -10.76 0.67
CA LYS A 283 -11.03 -10.51 0.61
C LYS A 283 -10.28 -11.59 -0.16
N THR A 284 -10.74 -12.85 -0.08
CA THR A 284 -10.16 -13.95 -0.86
C THR A 284 -10.44 -13.77 -2.36
N ASN A 285 -11.69 -13.44 -2.73
CA ASN A 285 -12.09 -13.20 -4.12
C ASN A 285 -11.38 -11.98 -4.73
N GLU A 286 -11.28 -10.87 -3.99
CA GLU A 286 -10.49 -9.69 -4.36
C GLU A 286 -9.02 -10.05 -4.61
N LYS A 287 -8.42 -10.89 -3.76
CA LYS A 287 -7.04 -11.34 -3.90
C LYS A 287 -6.82 -12.22 -5.13
N ILE A 288 -7.75 -13.12 -5.46
CA ILE A 288 -7.71 -13.89 -6.72
C ILE A 288 -7.76 -12.93 -7.92
N MET A 289 -8.71 -11.97 -7.91
CA MET A 289 -8.87 -10.99 -8.98
C MET A 289 -7.61 -10.13 -9.18
N SER A 290 -7.00 -9.66 -8.08
CA SER A 290 -5.76 -8.89 -8.11
C SER A 290 -4.62 -9.69 -8.74
N GLU A 291 -4.41 -10.95 -8.33
CA GLU A 291 -3.37 -11.81 -8.92
C GLU A 291 -3.61 -12.15 -10.40
N ILE A 292 -4.87 -12.32 -10.82
CA ILE A 292 -5.25 -12.46 -12.24
C ILE A 292 -4.85 -11.21 -13.02
N ASN A 293 -5.31 -10.03 -12.57
CA ASN A 293 -4.99 -8.75 -13.21
C ASN A 293 -3.47 -8.51 -13.27
N ARG A 294 -2.75 -8.84 -12.19
CA ARG A 294 -1.29 -8.71 -12.10
C ARG A 294 -0.58 -9.57 -13.14
N HIS A 295 -0.98 -10.83 -13.29
CA HIS A 295 -0.41 -11.74 -14.30
C HIS A 295 -0.85 -11.49 -15.74
N GLN A 296 -2.03 -10.89 -15.96
CA GLN A 296 -2.45 -10.42 -17.29
C GLN A 296 -1.64 -9.18 -17.72
N ASN A 297 -1.37 -8.25 -16.80
CA ASN A 297 -0.60 -7.02 -17.09
C ASN A 297 0.91 -7.29 -17.23
N ASP A 298 1.47 -8.23 -16.46
CA ASP A 298 2.87 -8.66 -16.58
C ASP A 298 2.99 -10.19 -16.73
N PRO A 299 3.09 -10.68 -17.98
CA PRO A 299 3.33 -12.10 -18.27
C PRO A 299 4.64 -12.65 -17.69
N SER A 300 5.65 -11.82 -17.39
CA SER A 300 6.97 -12.26 -16.92
C SER A 300 7.01 -12.67 -15.44
N LEU A 301 5.98 -12.29 -14.66
CA LEU A 301 5.92 -12.57 -13.23
C LEU A 301 6.02 -14.08 -12.89
N PRO A 302 6.77 -14.48 -11.84
CA PRO A 302 6.85 -15.87 -11.39
C PRO A 302 5.47 -16.46 -11.05
N VAL A 303 5.21 -17.71 -11.44
CA VAL A 303 3.90 -18.35 -11.23
C VAL A 303 3.66 -18.79 -9.77
N ASN A 304 4.71 -19.03 -8.98
CA ASN A 304 4.62 -19.64 -7.65
C ASN A 304 3.66 -18.95 -6.66
N PRO A 305 3.53 -17.59 -6.60
CA PRO A 305 2.54 -16.94 -5.74
C PRO A 305 1.09 -17.28 -6.12
N LEU A 306 0.80 -17.34 -7.43
CA LEU A 306 -0.49 -17.77 -7.97
C LEU A 306 -0.73 -19.26 -7.69
N SER A 307 0.29 -20.11 -7.89
CA SER A 307 0.24 -21.55 -7.55
C SER A 307 -0.19 -21.78 -6.10
N MET A 308 0.43 -21.05 -5.16
CA MET A 308 0.14 -21.14 -3.73
C MET A 308 -1.26 -20.61 -3.39
N LEU A 309 -1.67 -19.48 -3.99
CA LEU A 309 -2.99 -18.89 -3.75
C LEU A 309 -4.12 -19.82 -4.25
N LEU A 310 -4.05 -20.26 -5.50
CA LEU A 310 -5.10 -21.10 -6.10
C LEU A 310 -5.22 -22.44 -5.37
N ASN A 311 -4.10 -23.12 -5.12
CA ASN A 311 -4.14 -24.42 -4.45
C ASN A 311 -4.68 -24.34 -3.02
N GLY A 312 -4.33 -23.28 -2.28
CA GLY A 312 -4.82 -23.06 -0.91
C GLY A 312 -6.34 -22.84 -0.81
N ILE A 313 -7.00 -22.52 -1.92
CA ILE A 313 -8.45 -22.31 -2.02
C ILE A 313 -9.13 -23.55 -2.63
N VAL A 314 -8.52 -24.14 -3.67
CA VAL A 314 -9.06 -25.28 -4.43
C VAL A 314 -8.93 -26.62 -3.67
N ASP A 315 -7.83 -26.82 -2.94
CA ASP A 315 -7.60 -28.02 -2.11
C ASP A 315 -7.22 -27.60 -0.67
N PRO A 316 -8.18 -27.09 0.13
CA PRO A 316 -7.95 -26.48 1.43
C PRO A 316 -7.79 -27.52 2.55
N ALA A 317 -6.96 -28.54 2.33
CA ALA A 317 -6.85 -29.75 3.14
C ALA A 317 -6.56 -29.54 4.65
N VAL A 318 -5.99 -28.38 5.03
CA VAL A 318 -5.67 -28.05 6.44
C VAL A 318 -6.82 -27.31 7.15
N MET A 319 -7.41 -26.30 6.50
CA MET A 319 -8.40 -25.40 7.13
C MET A 319 -9.85 -25.76 6.80
N GLY A 320 -10.09 -26.67 5.85
CA GLY A 320 -11.42 -27.15 5.46
C GLY A 320 -12.21 -26.25 4.50
N GLY A 321 -11.71 -25.04 4.20
CA GLY A 321 -12.30 -24.11 3.24
C GLY A 321 -13.74 -23.71 3.57
N PHE A 322 -14.50 -23.30 2.55
CA PHE A 322 -15.88 -22.83 2.74
C PHE A 322 -16.86 -23.91 3.22
N ALA A 323 -16.50 -25.20 3.16
CA ALA A 323 -17.31 -26.28 3.74
C ALA A 323 -17.49 -26.11 5.27
N LYS A 324 -16.58 -25.40 5.94
CA LYS A 324 -16.76 -24.99 7.34
C LYS A 324 -17.84 -23.91 7.50
N TYR A 325 -18.05 -23.05 6.52
CA TYR A 325 -19.16 -22.09 6.54
C TYR A 325 -20.50 -22.76 6.25
N GLU A 326 -20.54 -23.69 5.28
CA GLU A 326 -21.74 -24.49 4.99
C GLU A 326 -22.23 -25.25 6.24
N THR A 327 -21.30 -25.93 6.93
CA THR A 327 -21.60 -26.69 8.14
C THR A 327 -21.83 -25.84 9.38
N ALA A 328 -21.53 -24.53 9.35
CA ALA A 328 -21.87 -23.59 10.42
C ALA A 328 -23.24 -22.95 10.19
N PHE A 329 -23.42 -22.30 9.04
CA PHE A 329 -24.47 -21.29 8.82
C PHE A 329 -25.57 -21.73 7.86
N PHE A 330 -25.33 -22.72 6.99
CA PHE A 330 -26.32 -23.15 5.98
C PHE A 330 -27.19 -24.32 6.48
N ARG A 331 -27.20 -24.58 7.79
CA ARG A 331 -28.10 -25.57 8.41
C ARG A 331 -29.46 -24.94 8.63
N GLU A 332 -30.52 -25.69 8.35
CA GLU A 332 -31.91 -25.30 8.62
C GLU A 332 -32.12 -24.84 10.08
N SER A 333 -31.46 -25.51 11.05
CA SER A 333 -31.50 -25.11 12.46
C SER A 333 -30.92 -23.72 12.72
N TYR A 334 -29.89 -23.30 11.99
CA TYR A 334 -29.30 -21.96 12.14
C TYR A 334 -30.27 -20.90 11.61
N LEU A 335 -30.90 -21.12 10.45
CA LEU A 335 -31.89 -20.20 9.87
C LEU A 335 -33.13 -20.04 10.76
N GLN A 336 -33.54 -21.10 11.47
CA GLN A 336 -34.65 -21.05 12.43
C GLN A 336 -34.29 -20.31 13.72
N GLU A 337 -33.03 -20.33 14.14
CA GLU A 337 -32.51 -19.60 15.31
C GLU A 337 -32.16 -18.14 14.98
N HIS A 338 -31.78 -17.85 13.73
CA HIS A 338 -31.30 -16.56 13.24
C HIS A 338 -31.96 -16.15 11.90
N PRO A 339 -33.28 -15.88 11.88
CA PRO A 339 -33.97 -15.43 10.67
C PRO A 339 -33.44 -14.08 10.14
N GLU A 340 -32.85 -13.24 11.00
CA GLU A 340 -32.22 -11.97 10.61
C GLU A 340 -30.99 -12.14 9.69
N ASP A 341 -30.35 -13.32 9.70
CA ASP A 341 -29.13 -13.59 8.94
C ASP A 341 -29.40 -14.11 7.51
N GLU A 342 -30.66 -14.32 7.10
CA GLU A 342 -31.02 -14.88 5.78
C GLU A 342 -30.34 -14.13 4.62
N GLY A 343 -30.40 -12.80 4.59
CA GLY A 343 -29.74 -11.98 3.56
C GLY A 343 -28.21 -12.06 3.58
N ASN A 344 -27.61 -12.23 4.76
CA ASN A 344 -26.16 -12.44 4.90
C ASN A 344 -25.75 -13.84 4.42
N ILE A 345 -26.59 -14.86 4.66
CA ILE A 345 -26.39 -16.22 4.17
C ILE A 345 -26.45 -16.26 2.64
N GLU A 346 -27.44 -15.62 2.01
CA GLU A 346 -27.49 -15.51 0.54
C GLU A 346 -26.28 -14.75 -0.02
N LYS A 347 -25.85 -13.65 0.62
CA LYS A 347 -24.61 -12.95 0.25
C LYS A 347 -23.37 -13.86 0.33
N LEU A 348 -23.28 -14.73 1.33
CA LEU A 348 -22.17 -15.69 1.43
C LEU A 348 -22.22 -16.77 0.35
N LYS A 349 -23.40 -17.31 0.04
CA LYS A 349 -23.60 -18.25 -1.07
C LYS A 349 -23.20 -17.62 -2.41
N ASP A 350 -23.59 -16.38 -2.66
CA ASP A 350 -23.22 -15.63 -3.85
C ASP A 350 -21.72 -15.43 -3.99
N LEU A 351 -21.02 -15.12 -2.89
CA LEU A 351 -19.57 -14.97 -2.90
C LEU A 351 -18.84 -16.30 -3.17
N ILE A 352 -19.37 -17.43 -2.69
CA ILE A 352 -18.87 -18.78 -3.02
C ILE A 352 -19.10 -19.08 -4.51
N ALA A 353 -20.29 -18.79 -5.04
CA ALA A 353 -20.60 -18.98 -6.45
C ALA A 353 -19.69 -18.14 -7.36
N TRP A 354 -19.45 -16.88 -7.00
CA TRP A 354 -18.55 -15.96 -7.72
C TRP A 354 -17.06 -16.33 -7.63
N GLN A 355 -16.64 -17.08 -6.61
CA GLN A 355 -15.26 -17.56 -6.52
C GLN A 355 -14.92 -18.54 -7.66
N THR A 356 -15.91 -19.29 -8.16
CA THR A 356 -15.73 -20.32 -9.20
C THR A 356 -15.19 -19.78 -10.52
N PRO A 357 -15.80 -18.77 -11.19
CA PRO A 357 -15.23 -18.20 -12.41
C PRO A 357 -13.87 -17.53 -12.19
N LEU A 358 -13.63 -16.93 -11.01
CA LEU A 358 -12.32 -16.35 -10.67
C LEU A 358 -11.23 -17.43 -10.62
N LEU A 359 -11.49 -18.54 -9.93
CA LEU A 359 -10.59 -19.69 -9.89
C LEU A 359 -10.37 -20.28 -11.30
N ALA A 360 -11.41 -20.37 -12.14
CA ALA A 360 -11.28 -20.86 -13.51
C ALA A 360 -10.27 -20.02 -14.33
N GLU A 361 -10.38 -18.69 -14.29
CA GLU A 361 -9.49 -17.77 -15.00
C GLU A 361 -8.06 -17.81 -14.41
N GLY A 362 -7.92 -17.86 -13.08
CA GLY A 362 -6.63 -18.02 -12.42
C GLY A 362 -5.91 -19.31 -12.80
N ILE A 363 -6.62 -20.44 -12.79
CA ILE A 363 -6.09 -21.75 -13.21
C ILE A 363 -5.73 -21.75 -14.70
N ARG A 364 -6.56 -21.13 -15.55
CA ARG A 364 -6.29 -20.96 -16.99
C ARG A 364 -5.05 -20.11 -17.27
N ILE A 365 -4.73 -19.13 -16.40
CA ILE A 365 -3.47 -18.37 -16.47
C ILE A 365 -2.31 -19.23 -15.97
N HIS A 366 -2.48 -19.94 -14.86
CA HIS A 366 -1.48 -20.84 -14.28
C HIS A 366 -1.02 -21.91 -15.30
N GLY A 367 -1.96 -22.59 -15.96
CA GLY A 367 -1.65 -23.64 -16.94
C GLY A 367 -0.86 -23.17 -18.16
N ARG A 368 -0.98 -21.89 -18.55
CA ARG A 368 -0.17 -21.29 -19.63
C ARG A 368 1.26 -20.95 -19.19
N LYS A 369 1.55 -20.93 -17.89
CA LYS A 369 2.81 -20.43 -17.30
C LYS A 369 3.58 -21.47 -16.48
N VAL A 370 2.95 -22.58 -16.13
CA VAL A 370 3.55 -23.64 -15.32
C VAL A 370 4.70 -24.34 -16.06
N THR A 371 5.80 -24.62 -15.36
CA THR A 371 6.92 -25.40 -15.89
C THR A 371 6.55 -26.88 -16.00
N GLU A 372 7.30 -27.64 -16.80
CA GLU A 372 7.14 -29.10 -16.92
C GLU A 372 7.18 -29.79 -15.53
N ASP A 373 8.13 -29.41 -14.67
CA ASP A 373 8.30 -29.96 -13.32
C ASP A 373 7.07 -29.76 -12.42
N LEU A 374 6.32 -28.67 -12.63
CA LEU A 374 5.11 -28.32 -11.86
C LEU A 374 3.82 -28.74 -12.57
N ARG A 375 3.89 -29.39 -13.74
CA ARG A 375 2.69 -29.84 -14.48
C ARG A 375 1.85 -30.87 -13.72
N PRO A 376 2.41 -31.90 -13.05
CA PRO A 376 1.59 -32.83 -12.26
C PRO A 376 0.84 -32.16 -11.10
N PHE A 377 1.43 -31.10 -10.53
CA PHE A 377 0.79 -30.28 -9.50
C PHE A 377 -0.37 -29.45 -10.08
N HIS A 378 -0.20 -28.88 -11.29
CA HIS A 378 -1.27 -28.19 -11.99
C HIS A 378 -2.44 -29.13 -12.36
N GLU A 379 -2.15 -30.30 -12.92
CA GLU A 379 -3.17 -31.32 -13.27
C GLU A 379 -3.99 -31.74 -12.05
N ARG A 380 -3.34 -31.93 -10.89
CA ARG A 380 -4.03 -32.19 -9.62
C ARG A 380 -4.94 -31.01 -9.21
N MET A 381 -4.47 -29.78 -9.35
CA MET A 381 -5.27 -28.58 -9.06
C MET A 381 -6.50 -28.47 -9.97
N GLU A 382 -6.37 -28.77 -11.27
CA GLU A 382 -7.49 -28.82 -12.21
C GLU A 382 -8.52 -29.89 -11.84
N GLN A 383 -8.07 -31.10 -11.46
CA GLN A 383 -8.95 -32.17 -11.01
C GLN A 383 -9.76 -31.79 -9.76
N CYS A 384 -9.10 -31.17 -8.77
CA CYS A 384 -9.78 -30.65 -7.58
C CYS A 384 -10.76 -29.52 -7.94
N PHE A 385 -10.38 -28.62 -8.84
CA PHE A 385 -11.25 -27.53 -9.30
C PHE A 385 -12.50 -28.02 -10.04
N VAL A 386 -12.39 -29.05 -10.89
CA VAL A 386 -13.54 -29.65 -11.59
C VAL A 386 -14.57 -30.19 -10.59
N GLN A 387 -14.11 -30.87 -9.53
CA GLN A 387 -14.98 -31.38 -8.46
C GLN A 387 -15.61 -30.23 -7.65
N LEU A 388 -14.81 -29.22 -7.30
CA LEU A 388 -15.25 -28.04 -6.57
C LEU A 388 -16.33 -27.27 -7.33
N ARG A 389 -16.07 -27.00 -8.62
CA ARG A 389 -16.97 -26.32 -9.55
C ARG A 389 -18.30 -27.07 -9.68
N ALA A 390 -18.27 -28.37 -9.93
CA ALA A 390 -19.48 -29.18 -10.06
C ALA A 390 -20.35 -29.16 -8.79
N LYS A 391 -19.73 -29.14 -7.59
CA LYS A 391 -20.45 -28.95 -6.33
C LYS A 391 -21.07 -27.56 -6.23
N VAL A 392 -20.27 -26.50 -6.46
CA VAL A 392 -20.71 -25.10 -6.29
C VAL A 392 -21.80 -24.72 -7.30
N GLU A 393 -21.65 -25.07 -8.57
CA GLU A 393 -22.66 -24.78 -9.61
C GLU A 393 -23.99 -25.52 -9.35
N SER A 394 -23.94 -26.72 -8.75
CA SER A 394 -25.12 -27.49 -8.36
C SER A 394 -25.86 -26.92 -7.15
N GLN A 395 -25.13 -26.37 -6.17
CA GLN A 395 -25.72 -25.87 -4.91
C GLN A 395 -26.07 -24.37 -4.92
N TYR A 396 -25.27 -23.55 -5.61
CA TYR A 396 -25.34 -22.08 -5.56
C TYR A 396 -25.51 -21.44 -6.94
N GLY A 397 -25.67 -22.25 -8.00
CA GLY A 397 -25.85 -21.81 -9.37
C GLY A 397 -24.56 -21.37 -10.08
N VAL A 398 -24.68 -21.14 -11.38
CA VAL A 398 -23.56 -20.72 -12.24
C VAL A 398 -23.40 -19.21 -12.20
N ARG A 399 -22.15 -18.74 -12.09
CA ARG A 399 -21.77 -17.33 -12.26
C ARG A 399 -20.81 -17.21 -13.44
N GLU A 400 -21.12 -16.33 -14.38
CA GLU A 400 -20.28 -16.04 -15.54
C GLU A 400 -19.57 -14.69 -15.35
N MET A 401 -18.24 -14.66 -15.55
CA MET A 401 -17.52 -13.40 -15.71
C MET A 401 -17.69 -12.88 -17.13
N VAL A 402 -18.28 -11.70 -17.28
CA VAL A 402 -18.36 -11.01 -18.56
C VAL A 402 -16.98 -10.43 -18.91
N CYS A 403 -16.37 -10.96 -19.98
CA CYS A 403 -15.21 -10.33 -20.60
C CYS A 403 -15.64 -9.08 -21.37
N PHE A 404 -15.24 -7.90 -20.90
CA PHE A 404 -15.25 -6.69 -21.71
C PHE A 404 -14.08 -6.72 -22.70
N GLU A 405 -14.19 -7.58 -23.71
CA GLU A 405 -13.31 -7.61 -24.88
C GLU A 405 -13.65 -6.42 -25.80
N ASP A 406 -13.33 -5.21 -25.34
CA ASP A 406 -13.83 -3.99 -25.97
C ASP A 406 -13.09 -3.70 -27.29
N ARG A 407 -13.76 -4.06 -28.40
CA ARG A 407 -13.28 -3.90 -29.78
C ARG A 407 -13.00 -2.43 -30.12
N ARG A 408 -11.77 -1.95 -29.89
CA ARG A 408 -11.15 -0.86 -30.67
C ARG A 408 -9.62 -0.89 -30.60
N SER A 409 -9.00 -0.88 -31.78
CA SER A 409 -7.56 -0.91 -31.97
C SER A 409 -6.85 0.38 -31.54
N GLY A 410 -5.65 0.25 -30.96
CA GLY A 410 -4.63 1.30 -31.08
C GLY A 410 -3.94 1.84 -29.81
N ARG A 411 -4.27 1.38 -28.59
CA ARG A 411 -3.53 1.77 -27.36
C ARG A 411 -3.33 0.61 -26.39
N PRO A 412 -2.14 0.45 -25.79
CA PRO A 412 -1.97 -0.42 -24.62
C PRO A 412 -2.47 0.32 -23.36
N ARG A 413 -3.54 -0.16 -22.73
CA ARG A 413 -3.87 0.13 -21.33
C ARG A 413 -4.87 -0.87 -20.75
N SER A 414 -4.81 -1.00 -19.43
CA SER A 414 -5.44 -2.01 -18.57
C SER A 414 -6.89 -2.36 -18.90
N MET A 415 -7.16 -3.67 -19.01
CA MET A 415 -8.49 -4.20 -18.73
C MET A 415 -8.79 -4.01 -17.24
N ALA A 416 -9.91 -3.38 -16.90
CA ALA A 416 -10.52 -3.57 -15.58
C ALA A 416 -11.49 -4.73 -15.66
N TRP A 417 -11.26 -5.75 -14.83
CA TRP A 417 -12.16 -6.87 -14.64
C TRP A 417 -12.79 -6.77 -13.25
N GLY A 418 -14.12 -6.88 -13.19
CA GLY A 418 -14.82 -7.15 -11.94
C GLY A 418 -16.29 -6.72 -11.94
N PRO A 419 -17.16 -7.47 -11.25
CA PRO A 419 -18.46 -6.97 -10.85
C PRO A 419 -18.30 -5.88 -9.77
N ASP A 420 -19.27 -4.97 -9.73
CA ASP A 420 -19.36 -3.89 -8.74
C ASP A 420 -19.80 -4.46 -7.38
N TRP A 421 -18.83 -4.79 -6.52
CA TRP A 421 -19.08 -5.32 -5.17
C TRP A 421 -19.76 -4.30 -4.24
N ASP A 422 -19.63 -2.98 -4.50
CA ASP A 422 -20.27 -1.94 -3.70
C ASP A 422 -21.80 -1.92 -3.89
N ARG A 423 -22.31 -2.31 -5.07
CA ARG A 423 -23.76 -2.56 -5.25
C ARG A 423 -24.30 -3.68 -4.38
N LEU A 424 -23.49 -4.70 -4.09
CA LEU A 424 -23.84 -5.82 -3.19
C LEU A 424 -23.73 -5.42 -1.70
N SER A 425 -23.31 -4.18 -1.40
CA SER A 425 -23.32 -3.60 -0.05
C SER A 425 -24.60 -2.81 0.25
N HIS A 426 -25.32 -2.34 -0.77
CA HIS A 426 -26.44 -1.39 -0.62
C HIS A 426 -27.82 -1.91 -1.08
N ALA A 427 -27.93 -3.17 -1.48
CA ALA A 427 -29.20 -3.77 -1.92
C ALA A 427 -30.25 -4.01 -0.80
N GLY A 428 -29.96 -3.62 0.44
CA GLY A 428 -30.80 -3.87 1.62
C GLY A 428 -31.71 -2.70 2.07
N ASP A 429 -31.62 -1.52 1.47
CA ASP A 429 -32.43 -0.37 1.88
C ASP A 429 -32.96 0.41 0.66
N SER A 430 -34.24 0.18 0.33
CA SER A 430 -34.99 0.90 -0.70
C SER A 430 -36.48 0.77 -0.41
N THR A 431 -36.98 1.69 0.41
CA THR A 431 -38.42 1.87 0.64
C THR A 431 -39.14 2.38 -0.61
N GLU A 432 -40.45 2.13 -0.68
CA GLU A 432 -41.28 2.30 -1.88
C GLU A 432 -41.21 3.70 -2.53
N ALA A 433 -41.13 3.73 -3.87
CA ALA A 433 -41.39 4.93 -4.66
C ALA A 433 -42.28 4.60 -5.88
N THR A 434 -43.40 5.32 -6.00
CA THR A 434 -44.50 5.02 -6.92
C THR A 434 -44.18 5.25 -8.40
N LEU A 435 -44.64 4.34 -9.25
CA LEU A 435 -44.50 4.42 -10.71
C LEU A 435 -45.38 5.52 -11.33
N THR A 436 -44.82 6.28 -12.28
CA THR A 436 -45.57 7.08 -13.27
C THR A 436 -45.03 6.83 -14.69
N PRO A 437 -45.86 6.94 -15.75
CA PRO A 437 -45.60 6.24 -17.02
C PRO A 437 -44.81 7.05 -18.07
N LYS A 438 -44.09 6.33 -18.94
CA LYS A 438 -43.39 6.87 -20.12
C LYS A 438 -44.36 7.24 -21.26
N PRO A 439 -44.09 8.30 -22.05
CA PRO A 439 -44.78 8.56 -23.31
C PRO A 439 -44.21 7.74 -24.48
N VAL A 440 -45.06 7.51 -25.49
CA VAL A 440 -44.82 6.69 -26.71
C VAL A 440 -44.49 7.61 -27.91
N PRO A 441 -43.62 7.21 -28.87
CA PRO A 441 -43.18 8.08 -29.95
C PRO A 441 -44.20 8.23 -31.10
N ARG A 442 -44.01 9.25 -31.94
CA ARG A 442 -44.68 9.39 -33.26
C ARG A 442 -43.68 9.73 -34.36
N THR A 443 -43.99 9.26 -35.57
CA THR A 443 -43.15 9.31 -36.77
C THR A 443 -43.71 10.26 -37.84
N SER A 444 -42.79 10.86 -38.61
CA SER A 444 -42.86 11.23 -40.04
C SER A 444 -44.13 11.80 -40.70
N GLU A 445 -43.99 12.95 -41.38
CA GLU A 445 -44.29 13.25 -42.81
C GLU A 445 -44.24 14.80 -42.99
N SER A 446 -43.24 15.40 -43.67
CA SER A 446 -43.07 15.61 -45.12
C SER A 446 -44.03 16.61 -45.78
N GLU A 447 -43.54 17.80 -46.17
CA GLU A 447 -43.52 18.23 -47.59
C GLU A 447 -42.79 19.57 -47.84
N ASP A 448 -42.41 19.74 -49.10
CA ASP A 448 -41.59 20.77 -49.74
C ASP A 448 -41.92 22.27 -49.50
N ARG A 449 -40.87 23.12 -49.55
CA ARG A 449 -40.69 24.01 -50.72
C ARG A 449 -39.30 24.65 -50.89
N ARG A 450 -38.76 24.36 -52.08
CA ARG A 450 -37.58 24.87 -52.79
C ARG A 450 -37.49 26.40 -52.85
N ASN A 451 -36.28 26.96 -52.71
CA ASN A 451 -35.76 27.93 -53.68
C ASN A 451 -34.22 28.01 -53.70
N GLU A 452 -33.69 28.36 -54.87
CA GLU A 452 -32.30 28.12 -55.27
C GLU A 452 -31.40 29.36 -55.13
N ARG A 453 -30.11 29.15 -54.82
CA ARG A 453 -29.01 29.84 -55.52
C ARG A 453 -27.70 29.04 -55.46
N LYS A 454 -27.02 28.94 -56.60
CA LYS A 454 -25.79 28.17 -56.83
C LYS A 454 -24.55 29.07 -56.73
N GLU A 455 -23.39 28.40 -56.84
CA GLU A 455 -22.07 28.90 -57.28
C GLU A 455 -21.11 29.43 -56.19
N ASN A 456 -19.80 29.16 -56.24
CA ASN A 456 -19.03 28.02 -56.79
C ASN A 456 -17.55 28.12 -56.32
N ARG A 457 -16.82 26.99 -56.23
CA ARG A 457 -15.31 26.90 -56.19
C ARG A 457 -14.58 27.55 -55.00
N SER A 458 -13.34 27.17 -54.64
CA SER A 458 -12.54 25.95 -54.85
C SER A 458 -11.36 25.94 -53.86
N SER A 459 -10.77 24.76 -53.62
CA SER A 459 -9.61 24.49 -52.76
C SER A 459 -8.24 24.84 -53.36
N THR A 460 -7.29 25.18 -52.48
CA THR A 460 -5.81 25.04 -52.61
C THR A 460 -5.28 25.02 -51.16
N PHE A 461 -4.53 24.06 -50.61
CA PHE A 461 -3.56 23.07 -51.10
C PHE A 461 -2.26 23.68 -51.64
N PHE A 462 -1.28 23.87 -50.74
CA PHE A 462 0.13 23.97 -51.10
C PHE A 462 0.98 23.16 -50.12
N GLY A 463 1.52 22.05 -50.60
CA GLY A 463 2.76 21.49 -50.10
C GLY A 463 3.82 21.64 -51.19
N TYR A 464 5.04 22.02 -50.83
CA TYR A 464 6.19 21.94 -51.72
C TYR A 464 7.24 20.97 -51.17
N ARG A 465 7.71 20.12 -52.08
CA ARG A 465 8.74 19.09 -51.89
C ARG A 465 9.78 19.31 -52.99
N ARG A 466 11.08 19.29 -52.64
CA ARG A 466 12.29 19.05 -53.48
C ARG A 466 13.53 19.64 -52.77
N GLN A 467 14.76 19.18 -52.95
CA GLN A 467 15.33 17.88 -53.40
C GLN A 467 16.84 17.89 -53.09
N ASP A 468 17.49 16.74 -52.92
CA ASP A 468 18.94 16.63 -52.70
C ASP A 468 19.81 17.11 -53.88
N VAL A 469 20.98 17.69 -53.59
CA VAL A 469 22.19 17.69 -54.45
C VAL A 469 23.46 17.60 -53.58
N ARG A 470 24.45 16.80 -54.02
CA ARG A 470 25.79 16.59 -53.41
C ARG A 470 26.87 17.50 -54.03
N GLN A 471 27.91 17.83 -53.25
CA GLN A 471 29.36 17.95 -53.59
C GLN A 471 30.11 18.24 -52.27
N SER A 472 31.05 17.45 -51.70
CA SER A 472 32.35 16.87 -52.12
C SER A 472 33.55 17.84 -52.02
N ILE A 473 34.34 17.78 -50.93
CA ILE A 473 35.82 17.43 -50.80
C ILE A 473 36.52 18.55 -49.94
N SER A 474 37.60 18.41 -49.14
CA SER A 474 38.71 17.43 -48.93
C SER A 474 39.22 17.29 -47.46
N GLU A 475 39.86 16.14 -47.15
CA GLU A 475 41.16 15.90 -46.42
C GLU A 475 41.55 16.70 -45.14
N LEU A 476 41.66 16.10 -43.92
CA LEU A 476 42.72 15.21 -43.33
C LEU A 476 43.92 15.97 -42.67
N PRO A 477 44.71 15.39 -41.71
CA PRO A 477 44.76 13.99 -41.22
C PRO A 477 44.74 13.75 -39.68
N GLU A 478 44.58 12.48 -39.28
CA GLU A 478 44.95 11.92 -37.95
C GLU A 478 46.43 11.49 -37.88
N PRO A 479 46.99 11.29 -36.66
CA PRO A 479 48.13 10.39 -36.43
C PRO A 479 47.72 9.03 -35.81
N LYS A 480 48.36 7.94 -36.27
CA LYS A 480 48.23 6.57 -35.74
C LYS A 480 49.43 6.19 -34.87
N ASP A 481 49.22 5.24 -33.95
CA ASP A 481 49.97 3.96 -33.82
C ASP A 481 49.55 3.26 -32.51
N GLU A 482 48.70 2.23 -32.57
CA GLU A 482 49.08 0.80 -32.62
C GLU A 482 50.04 0.28 -31.51
N LYS A 483 49.51 -0.59 -30.64
CA LYS A 483 50.15 -1.90 -30.37
C LYS A 483 49.17 -2.96 -29.84
N ARG A 484 48.96 -3.96 -30.70
CA ARG A 484 48.33 -5.29 -30.49
C ARG A 484 48.47 -5.89 -29.07
N ARG A 485 47.41 -6.59 -28.63
CA ARG A 485 47.39 -8.08 -28.66
C ARG A 485 45.99 -8.67 -28.45
N LEU A 486 45.62 -9.59 -29.34
CA LEU A 486 44.48 -10.50 -29.24
C LEU A 486 44.94 -11.84 -28.62
N SER A 487 44.07 -12.49 -27.86
CA SER A 487 44.03 -13.96 -27.79
C SER A 487 42.59 -14.44 -27.53
N ARG A 488 42.23 -15.54 -28.19
CA ARG A 488 40.90 -16.18 -28.18
C ARG A 488 41.11 -17.69 -28.36
N ASN A 489 40.20 -18.51 -27.82
CA ASN A 489 40.20 -19.99 -27.84
C ASN A 489 41.31 -20.60 -26.94
N MET A 490 41.08 -21.68 -26.18
CA MET A 490 40.54 -22.97 -26.62
C MET A 490 39.61 -23.66 -25.61
N SER A 491 38.86 -24.62 -26.12
CA SER A 491 38.00 -25.59 -25.44
C SER A 491 38.40 -27.01 -25.84
N GLU A 492 38.18 -28.00 -24.96
CA GLU A 492 38.07 -29.48 -25.13
C GLU A 492 38.71 -30.18 -23.91
N SER A 493 37.94 -30.92 -23.09
CA SER A 493 37.63 -32.38 -23.17
C SER A 493 38.68 -33.22 -22.38
N SER A 494 38.42 -34.38 -21.79
CA SER A 494 37.32 -35.36 -21.90
C SER A 494 37.12 -36.17 -20.58
N LEU A 495 35.90 -36.70 -20.37
CA LEU A 495 35.51 -38.06 -19.89
C LEU A 495 36.43 -38.80 -18.88
N GLY A 496 35.99 -39.19 -17.67
CA GLY A 496 35.11 -40.34 -17.37
C GLY A 496 35.92 -41.39 -16.56
N SER A 497 35.40 -42.31 -15.71
CA SER A 497 34.05 -42.74 -15.31
C SER A 497 34.13 -43.48 -13.94
N SER A 498 33.00 -43.69 -13.23
CA SER A 498 32.60 -44.82 -12.33
C SER A 498 33.68 -45.62 -11.52
N ASP A 499 33.48 -46.05 -10.27
CA ASP A 499 32.24 -46.55 -9.63
C ASP A 499 32.43 -46.83 -8.10
N GLY A 500 31.35 -47.08 -7.35
CA GLY A 500 31.36 -48.09 -6.25
C GLY A 500 31.33 -47.70 -4.74
N LYS A 501 30.15 -47.92 -4.12
CA LYS A 501 29.90 -48.55 -2.78
C LYS A 501 30.21 -47.86 -1.42
N GLN A 502 29.13 -47.31 -0.84
CA GLN A 502 28.51 -47.60 0.48
C GLN A 502 29.20 -47.31 1.87
N PRO A 503 28.40 -47.12 2.95
CA PRO A 503 28.76 -46.51 4.27
C PRO A 503 29.02 -47.60 5.37
N PRO A 504 29.13 -47.38 6.72
CA PRO A 504 28.39 -46.48 7.67
C PRO A 504 29.29 -45.96 8.85
N PRO A 505 28.87 -45.74 10.13
CA PRO A 505 27.54 -45.56 10.76
C PRO A 505 27.39 -44.35 11.73
N SER A 506 26.14 -44.14 12.18
CA SER A 506 25.72 -43.27 13.29
C SER A 506 25.96 -43.87 14.69
N ARG A 507 26.20 -43.03 15.71
CA ARG A 507 25.96 -43.34 17.14
C ARG A 507 25.90 -42.09 18.05
N ASP A 508 24.71 -41.83 18.59
CA ASP A 508 24.49 -41.28 19.95
C ASP A 508 24.50 -42.48 20.96
N PRO A 509 24.51 -42.31 22.32
CA PRO A 509 23.98 -41.19 23.11
C PRO A 509 24.77 -40.80 24.38
N THR A 510 24.13 -39.97 25.25
CA THR A 510 24.51 -39.56 26.63
C THR A 510 25.71 -38.61 26.74
N GLY A 511 25.75 -37.63 27.66
CA GLY A 511 24.77 -37.22 28.66
C GLY A 511 25.42 -36.90 30.02
N ALA A 512 25.82 -35.64 30.25
CA ALA A 512 26.16 -35.10 31.59
C ALA A 512 26.31 -33.56 31.56
N GLN A 513 25.80 -32.89 32.59
CA GLN A 513 26.30 -31.57 33.00
C GLN A 513 27.64 -31.75 33.74
N PRO A 514 28.45 -30.71 33.90
CA PRO A 514 28.40 -30.04 35.20
C PRO A 514 28.51 -28.50 35.13
N ALA A 515 28.37 -27.87 36.29
CA ALA A 515 28.31 -26.42 36.47
C ALA A 515 29.64 -25.80 36.96
N THR A 516 29.60 -24.47 37.10
CA THR A 516 30.38 -23.61 38.03
C THR A 516 31.88 -23.32 37.82
N ALA A 517 32.12 -22.02 37.57
CA ALA A 517 33.02 -21.11 38.31
C ALA A 517 34.54 -20.99 37.97
N GLY A 518 35.05 -19.76 38.16
CA GLY A 518 36.48 -19.38 38.21
C GLY A 518 37.08 -18.86 36.90
N LEU A 519 37.02 -17.55 36.57
CA LEU A 519 37.88 -16.42 37.00
C LEU A 519 39.32 -16.37 36.45
N SER A 520 39.62 -15.26 35.75
CA SER A 520 40.95 -14.71 35.38
C SER A 520 41.82 -15.56 34.43
N LEU A 521 42.35 -15.05 33.31
CA LEU A 521 43.30 -13.92 33.19
C LEU A 521 43.31 -13.35 31.76
N SER A 522 43.47 -12.04 31.64
CA SER A 522 43.73 -11.33 30.37
C SER A 522 45.22 -11.11 30.16
N PRO A 523 45.68 -11.01 28.90
CA PRO A 523 46.61 -9.94 28.56
C PRO A 523 46.21 -9.11 27.32
N THR A 524 46.56 -7.83 27.38
CA THR A 524 46.86 -6.89 26.29
C THR A 524 46.92 -7.46 24.85
N GLY A 525 46.34 -6.86 23.81
CA GLY A 525 45.76 -5.52 23.65
C GLY A 525 46.40 -4.76 22.48
N PHE A 526 45.65 -4.56 21.38
CA PHE A 526 45.94 -3.57 20.33
C PHE A 526 44.61 -3.04 19.77
N GLY A 527 44.56 -1.73 19.48
CA GLY A 527 43.29 -0.98 19.41
C GLY A 527 42.72 -0.74 18.01
N GLY A 528 41.39 -0.55 17.96
CA GLY A 528 40.63 -0.12 16.79
C GLY A 528 39.28 0.48 17.21
N ARG A 529 39.27 1.73 17.68
CA ARG A 529 38.08 2.35 18.32
C ARG A 529 37.10 2.92 17.29
N VAL A 530 36.12 2.12 16.88
CA VAL A 530 34.90 2.62 16.22
C VAL A 530 34.06 3.41 17.25
N LYS A 531 33.71 4.67 16.93
CA LYS A 531 32.84 5.49 17.79
C LYS A 531 31.37 5.16 17.53
N SER A 532 30.82 4.18 18.23
CA SER A 532 29.38 3.97 18.31
C SER A 532 28.72 5.09 19.13
N ALA A 533 27.70 5.76 18.58
CA ALA A 533 27.00 6.86 19.22
C ALA A 533 25.93 6.37 20.22
N SER A 534 26.36 5.75 21.31
CA SER A 534 25.48 5.28 22.39
C SER A 534 25.06 6.40 23.34
N LYS A 535 24.16 7.30 22.88
CA LYS A 535 23.46 8.22 23.78
C LYS A 535 22.06 8.57 23.27
N ALA A 536 21.04 8.09 23.99
CA ALA A 536 19.66 8.47 23.73
C ALA A 536 19.46 9.99 23.95
N PRO A 537 18.67 10.68 23.11
CA PRO A 537 18.41 12.11 23.29
C PRO A 537 17.48 12.36 24.49
N PRO A 538 17.59 13.52 25.16
CA PRO A 538 16.69 13.86 26.26
C PRO A 538 15.27 14.13 25.76
N LEU A 539 14.26 13.67 26.52
CA LEU A 539 12.86 13.95 26.26
C LEU A 539 12.60 15.47 26.16
N PRO A 540 11.77 15.94 25.21
CA PRO A 540 11.49 17.35 25.05
C PRO A 540 10.77 17.92 26.29
N ARG A 541 11.31 19.02 26.83
CA ARG A 541 10.66 19.77 27.92
C ARG A 541 9.44 20.52 27.38
N LYS A 542 8.26 20.24 27.95
CA LYS A 542 6.98 20.98 27.87
C LYS A 542 6.80 21.87 26.63
N ILE A 543 6.06 21.36 25.63
CA ILE A 543 5.33 22.22 24.67
C ILE A 543 4.23 22.95 25.47
N SER A 544 4.03 24.24 25.22
CA SER A 544 3.00 25.03 25.92
C SER A 544 1.60 24.65 25.44
N PRO A 545 0.61 24.43 26.32
CA PRO A 545 -0.78 24.16 25.93
C PRO A 545 -1.39 25.26 25.04
N THR A 546 -0.99 26.51 25.24
CA THR A 546 -1.44 27.65 24.43
C THR A 546 -1.07 27.57 22.95
N VAL A 547 -0.06 26.78 22.58
CA VAL A 547 0.24 26.52 21.16
C VAL A 547 -0.81 25.57 20.55
N TYR A 548 -1.44 24.71 21.35
CA TYR A 548 -2.45 23.75 20.88
C TYR A 548 -3.81 24.41 20.62
N GLU A 549 -4.20 25.39 21.45
CA GLU A 549 -5.52 26.05 21.36
C GLU A 549 -5.63 26.96 20.13
N THR A 550 -4.56 27.69 19.76
CA THR A 550 -4.57 28.56 18.56
C THR A 550 -4.69 27.78 17.24
N PHE A 551 -4.51 26.46 17.24
CA PHE A 551 -4.67 25.62 16.04
C PHE A 551 -6.09 25.05 15.86
N LEU A 552 -7.01 25.24 16.81
CA LEU A 552 -8.38 24.71 16.70
C LEU A 552 -9.34 25.63 15.93
N GLU A 553 -9.06 26.93 15.84
CA GLU A 553 -9.97 27.92 15.22
C GLU A 553 -9.73 28.18 13.73
N GLN A 554 -8.68 27.61 13.12
CA GLN A 554 -8.28 27.92 11.73
C GLN A 554 -8.48 26.77 10.73
N SER A 555 -9.10 25.66 11.13
CA SER A 555 -9.39 24.51 10.25
C SER A 555 -10.84 24.41 9.75
N ASP A 556 -11.72 25.32 10.16
CA ASP A 556 -13.13 25.41 9.74
C ASP A 556 -13.39 26.60 8.78
N ALA A 557 -12.43 26.92 7.90
CA ALA A 557 -12.51 27.97 6.88
C ALA A 557 -11.90 27.54 5.54
#